data_AF-A0A7S1FHL3-F1
#
_entry.id   AF-A0A7S1FHL3-F1
#
_cell.length_a   1.000
_cell.length_b   1.000
_cell.length_c   1.000
_cell.angle_alpha   90.00
_cell.angle_beta   90.00
_cell.angle_gamma   90.00
#
_symmetry.space_group_name_H-M   'P 1'
#
loop_
_entity.id
_entity.type
_entity.pdbx_description
1 polymer ?
#
loop_
_entity_poly.entity_id
_entity_poly.type
_entity_poly.pdbx_seq_one_letter_code
_entity_poly.pdbx_strand_id
1 'polypeptide(L)'
;RILFQTLLLTGMTDFEVPASGTPLTLEEETVEDFLARAGKLLAEYIRECFGVPEKLKVVEFASPDEIKAAFAKSGVEVSLINSVSGQGEEHLLEACRLTLKYSMRSNHELYFNQLYGRIDPVSLVGDWLVAAAHQNVHTFEAAPVMIVVETEMVAKLAHLWLGGQEQPTHDGLFCPGGSICNLYSLLLAKHRARPDSRDEGLAGKPPLVAFCSSESHYSYKKAAIVLGIGLNNLVGIPVTSSGGLDPEALKVAIAEAKAAGKEPFFVGATAGTTVIGAYDPFC
;
A
#
# COMPACT_ATOMS: atom_id res chain seq x y z
N ARG A 1 -4.73 -1.05 13.77
CA ARG A 1 -6.11 -0.52 13.64
C ARG A 1 -7.16 -1.50 14.14
N ILE A 2 -7.25 -2.73 13.60
CA ILE A 2 -8.21 -3.77 14.06
C ILE A 2 -8.04 -4.10 15.55
N LEU A 3 -6.83 -4.44 16.01
CA LEU A 3 -6.54 -4.69 17.43
C LEU A 3 -6.96 -3.52 18.35
N PHE A 4 -6.69 -2.29 17.94
CA PHE A 4 -6.99 -1.07 18.71
C PHE A 4 -8.48 -0.72 18.73
N GLN A 5 -9.17 -0.85 17.60
CA GLN A 5 -10.62 -0.65 17.52
C GLN A 5 -11.36 -1.70 18.35
N THR A 6 -10.89 -2.95 18.38
CA THR A 6 -11.49 -4.02 19.19
C THR A 6 -11.16 -3.87 20.69
N LEU A 7 -9.98 -3.39 21.06
CA LEU A 7 -9.65 -3.10 22.47
C LEU A 7 -10.47 -1.93 23.04
N LEU A 8 -10.94 -1.01 22.18
CA LEU A 8 -11.84 0.10 22.54
C LEU A 8 -13.33 -0.29 22.49
N LEU A 9 -13.70 -1.26 21.65
CA LEU A 9 -15.09 -1.64 21.35
C LEU A 9 -15.31 -3.14 21.57
N THR A 10 -15.49 -3.55 22.82
CA THR A 10 -16.26 -4.77 23.14
C THR A 10 -17.59 -4.38 23.79
N GLY A 11 -18.47 -3.84 22.94
CA GLY A 11 -19.92 -3.76 23.19
C GLY A 11 -20.64 -4.66 22.18
N MET A 12 -20.43 -5.97 22.25
CA MET A 12 -21.24 -6.94 21.51
C MET A 12 -22.56 -7.12 22.26
N THR A 13 -23.67 -6.70 21.65
CA THR A 13 -24.97 -6.55 22.32
C THR A 13 -25.74 -7.84 22.61
N ASP A 14 -25.18 -9.04 22.42
CA ASP A 14 -25.91 -10.31 22.62
C ASP A 14 -25.10 -11.41 23.33
N PHE A 15 -24.26 -11.07 24.30
CA PHE A 15 -23.77 -12.01 25.32
C PHE A 15 -23.71 -11.30 26.67
N GLU A 16 -24.18 -11.94 27.73
CA GLU A 16 -24.11 -11.42 29.10
C GLU A 16 -22.67 -10.97 29.41
N VAL A 17 -22.46 -9.65 29.44
CA VAL A 17 -21.18 -9.04 29.81
C VAL A 17 -20.95 -9.30 31.29
N PRO A 18 -19.92 -10.07 31.69
CA PRO A 18 -19.55 -10.17 33.09
C PRO A 18 -19.19 -8.78 33.59
N ALA A 19 -19.74 -8.37 34.74
CA ALA A 19 -19.67 -7.02 35.30
C ALA A 19 -18.26 -6.53 35.73
N SER A 20 -17.19 -7.08 35.18
CA SER A 20 -15.81 -6.72 35.51
C SER A 20 -15.02 -6.30 34.26
N GLY A 21 -15.31 -5.08 33.80
CA GLY A 21 -14.52 -4.40 32.79
C GLY A 21 -15.31 -3.23 32.24
N THR A 22 -15.03 -2.03 32.77
CA THR A 22 -15.64 -0.79 32.29
C THR A 22 -15.25 -0.61 30.81
N PRO A 23 -16.21 -0.52 29.88
CA PRO A 23 -15.92 -0.09 28.52
C PRO A 23 -15.18 1.26 28.58
N LEU A 24 -14.29 1.52 27.62
CA LEU A 24 -13.64 2.82 27.51
C LEU A 24 -14.68 3.88 27.10
N THR A 25 -15.46 4.37 28.05
CA THR A 25 -16.24 5.60 27.92
C THR A 25 -15.29 6.73 28.24
N LEU A 26 -14.52 7.16 27.24
CA LEU A 26 -13.66 8.33 27.40
C LEU A 26 -14.55 9.57 27.50
N GLU A 27 -14.65 10.14 28.70
CA GLU A 27 -15.13 11.52 28.86
C GLU A 27 -14.20 12.48 28.10
N GLU A 28 -14.69 13.63 27.64
CA GLU A 28 -13.96 14.51 26.71
C GLU A 28 -12.54 14.90 27.21
N GLU A 29 -12.40 15.15 28.51
CA GLU A 29 -11.11 15.46 29.16
C GLU A 29 -10.14 14.26 29.21
N THR A 30 -10.67 13.04 29.27
CA THR A 30 -9.86 11.79 29.22
C THR A 30 -9.39 11.46 27.80
N VAL A 31 -10.12 11.88 26.76
CA VAL A 31 -9.69 11.70 25.36
C VAL A 31 -8.45 12.54 25.07
N GLU A 32 -8.44 13.80 25.47
CA GLU A 32 -7.32 14.71 25.19
C GLU A 32 -6.04 14.25 25.87
N ASP A 33 -6.11 13.86 27.15
CA ASP A 33 -4.97 13.30 27.88
C ASP A 33 -4.45 12.01 27.21
N PHE A 34 -5.35 11.08 26.88
CA PHE A 34 -4.97 9.85 26.20
C PHE A 34 -4.25 10.12 24.86
N LEU A 35 -4.81 11.01 24.03
CA LEU A 35 -4.20 11.39 22.74
C LEU A 35 -2.85 12.09 22.94
N ALA A 36 -2.71 12.95 23.93
CA ALA A 36 -1.45 13.61 24.25
C ALA A 36 -0.37 12.60 24.68
N ARG A 37 -0.74 11.63 25.53
CA ARG A 37 0.15 10.56 26.01
C ARG A 37 0.57 9.63 24.88
N ALA A 38 -0.37 9.21 24.04
CA ALA A 38 -0.11 8.38 22.87
C ALA A 38 0.76 9.13 21.83
N GLY A 39 0.43 10.39 21.54
CA GLY A 39 1.18 11.24 20.62
C GLY A 39 2.61 11.47 21.09
N LYS A 40 2.80 11.73 22.39
CA LYS A 40 4.14 11.79 23.01
C LYS A 40 4.89 10.48 22.77
N LEU A 41 4.34 9.34 23.15
CA LEU A 41 4.96 8.03 22.96
C LEU A 41 5.41 7.78 21.50
N LEU A 42 4.58 8.12 20.52
CA LEU A 42 4.93 8.00 19.09
C LEU A 42 6.07 8.93 18.71
N ALA A 43 6.01 10.21 19.12
CA ALA A 43 7.06 11.19 18.85
C ALA A 43 8.40 10.80 19.50
N GLU A 44 8.37 10.22 20.70
CA GLU A 44 9.58 9.70 21.37
C GLU A 44 10.22 8.56 20.57
N TYR A 45 9.42 7.59 20.11
CA TYR A 45 9.89 6.49 19.26
C TYR A 45 10.53 7.00 17.95
N ILE A 46 9.90 7.98 17.31
CA ILE A 46 10.42 8.58 16.07
C ILE A 46 11.76 9.30 16.33
N ARG A 47 11.83 10.10 17.40
CA ARG A 47 13.06 10.79 17.82
C ARG A 47 14.19 9.81 18.09
N GLU A 48 13.91 8.68 18.72
CA GLU A 48 14.90 7.62 18.95
C GLU A 48 15.40 6.98 17.67
N CYS A 49 14.59 6.93 16.60
CA CYS A 49 15.01 6.42 15.30
C CYS A 49 15.91 7.41 14.52
N PHE A 50 15.80 8.72 14.80
CA PHE A 50 16.63 9.75 14.17
C PHE A 50 17.98 9.96 14.87
N GLY A 51 18.01 9.81 16.20
CA GLY A 51 19.27 9.68 16.92
C GLY A 51 19.87 8.32 16.59
N VAL A 52 21.18 8.23 16.35
CA VAL A 52 21.86 6.93 16.28
C VAL A 52 22.46 6.64 17.66
N PRO A 53 21.74 6.08 18.64
CA PRO A 53 22.44 5.35 19.67
C PRO A 53 23.08 4.14 18.99
N GLU A 54 24.39 3.96 19.15
CA GLU A 54 25.16 2.76 18.74
C GLU A 54 24.53 1.42 19.20
N LYS A 55 23.49 1.47 20.05
CA LYS A 55 22.81 0.34 20.68
C LYS A 55 21.39 0.09 20.16
N LEU A 56 20.81 0.95 19.32
CA LEU A 56 19.45 0.74 18.82
C LEU A 56 19.46 -0.32 17.72
N LYS A 57 18.67 -1.39 17.87
CA LYS A 57 18.56 -2.43 16.85
C LYS A 57 17.58 -2.02 15.75
N VAL A 58 17.87 -2.41 14.50
CA VAL A 58 16.90 -2.29 13.38
C VAL A 58 15.59 -3.02 13.70
N VAL A 59 15.67 -4.17 14.38
CA VAL A 59 14.52 -4.93 14.87
C VAL A 59 14.92 -5.68 16.13
N GLU A 60 14.06 -5.67 17.16
CA GLU A 60 14.18 -6.61 18.28
C GLU A 60 13.52 -7.92 17.85
N PHE A 61 14.27 -8.76 17.14
CA PHE A 61 13.73 -9.99 16.56
C PHE A 61 13.29 -10.97 17.66
N ALA A 62 12.06 -11.44 17.55
CA ALA A 62 11.46 -12.43 18.43
C ALA A 62 10.48 -13.29 17.61
N SER A 63 10.35 -14.55 17.99
CA SER A 63 9.36 -15.47 17.41
C SER A 63 7.92 -15.03 17.74
N PRO A 64 6.92 -15.49 16.97
CA PRO A 64 5.52 -15.18 17.27
C PRO A 64 5.10 -15.54 18.69
N ASP A 65 5.61 -16.63 19.26
CA ASP A 65 5.26 -17.07 20.61
C ASP A 65 5.95 -16.25 21.69
N GLU A 66 7.20 -15.81 21.48
CA GLU A 66 7.88 -14.87 22.37
C GLU A 66 7.19 -13.51 22.40
N ILE A 67 6.73 -13.01 21.25
CA ILE A 67 5.94 -11.76 21.17
C ILE A 67 4.64 -11.92 21.95
N LYS A 68 3.87 -12.99 21.70
CA LYS A 68 2.63 -13.27 22.44
C LYS A 68 2.88 -13.38 23.96
N ALA A 69 3.96 -14.05 24.37
CA ALA A 69 4.32 -14.18 25.77
C ALA A 69 4.69 -12.83 26.41
N ALA A 70 5.39 -11.96 25.68
CA ALA A 70 5.71 -10.61 26.16
C ALA A 70 4.45 -9.76 26.36
N PHE A 71 3.51 -9.82 25.41
CA PHE A 71 2.20 -9.17 25.49
C PHE A 71 1.36 -9.69 26.66
N ALA A 72 1.24 -11.02 26.81
CA ALA A 72 0.54 -11.65 27.93
C ALA A 72 1.16 -11.28 29.30
N LYS A 73 2.50 -11.22 29.40
CA LYS A 73 3.20 -10.81 30.63
C LYS A 73 2.90 -9.37 31.03
N SER A 74 2.64 -8.48 30.08
CA SER A 74 2.22 -7.10 30.32
C SER A 74 0.71 -6.95 30.57
N GLY A 75 -0.05 -8.05 30.67
CA GLY A 75 -1.50 -8.03 30.88
C GLY A 75 -2.31 -7.73 29.61
N VAL A 76 -1.65 -7.64 28.45
CA VAL A 76 -2.28 -7.28 27.17
C VAL A 76 -2.25 -8.46 26.22
N GLU A 77 -3.21 -9.37 26.30
CA GLU A 77 -3.24 -10.53 25.41
C GLU A 77 -3.47 -10.10 23.95
N VAL A 78 -2.63 -10.59 23.03
CA VAL A 78 -2.81 -10.38 21.58
C VAL A 78 -4.04 -11.14 21.07
N SER A 79 -4.36 -12.28 21.69
CA SER A 79 -5.55 -13.06 21.34
C SER A 79 -6.80 -12.38 21.87
N LEU A 80 -7.75 -12.10 20.98
CA LEU A 80 -9.02 -11.48 21.34
C LEU A 80 -10.16 -12.50 21.45
N ILE A 81 -9.91 -13.78 21.15
CA ILE A 81 -10.95 -14.82 21.01
C ILE A 81 -11.78 -14.97 22.29
N ASN A 82 -11.15 -14.84 23.47
CA ASN A 82 -11.80 -14.99 24.77
C ASN A 82 -11.95 -13.64 25.50
N SER A 83 -11.73 -12.52 24.81
CA SER A 83 -11.84 -11.19 25.43
C SER A 83 -13.32 -10.83 25.59
N VAL A 84 -13.73 -10.60 26.83
CA VAL A 84 -15.13 -10.26 27.19
C VAL A 84 -15.31 -8.80 27.60
N SER A 85 -14.22 -8.04 27.74
CA SER A 85 -14.24 -6.64 28.15
C SER A 85 -12.99 -5.88 27.68
N GLY A 86 -13.10 -4.56 27.55
CA GLY A 86 -11.96 -3.67 27.29
C GLY A 86 -10.94 -3.70 28.44
N GLN A 87 -9.69 -3.34 28.14
CA GLN A 87 -8.58 -3.39 29.11
C GLN A 87 -8.14 -2.01 29.65
N GLY A 88 -8.75 -0.91 29.22
CA GLY A 88 -8.38 0.43 29.71
C GLY A 88 -7.17 1.05 28.98
N GLU A 89 -6.96 2.34 29.20
CA GLU A 89 -5.95 3.15 28.49
C GLU A 89 -4.51 2.71 28.77
N GLU A 90 -4.18 2.35 30.01
CA GLU A 90 -2.82 1.95 30.39
C GLU A 90 -2.37 0.70 29.63
N HIS A 91 -3.26 -0.30 29.54
CA HIS A 91 -3.00 -1.52 28.77
C HIS A 91 -2.87 -1.20 27.27
N LEU A 92 -3.64 -0.25 26.76
CA LEU A 92 -3.54 0.18 25.36
C LEU A 92 -2.21 0.87 25.06
N LEU A 93 -1.76 1.78 25.94
CA LEU A 93 -0.47 2.44 25.83
C LEU A 93 0.69 1.44 25.96
N GLU A 94 0.55 0.43 26.82
CA GLU A 94 1.54 -0.64 26.92
C GLU A 94 1.57 -1.53 25.66
N ALA A 95 0.41 -1.85 25.08
CA ALA A 95 0.36 -2.48 23.76
C ALA A 95 1.04 -1.63 22.69
N CYS A 96 0.89 -0.30 22.70
CA CYS A 96 1.65 0.60 21.81
C CYS A 96 3.16 0.43 21.99
N ARG A 97 3.65 0.47 23.25
CA ARG A 97 5.09 0.30 23.54
C ARG A 97 5.63 -1.03 23.05
N LEU A 98 4.93 -2.13 23.33
CA LEU A 98 5.34 -3.47 22.89
C LEU A 98 5.29 -3.60 21.37
N THR A 99 4.24 -3.06 20.73
CA THR A 99 4.12 -3.02 19.27
C THR A 99 5.33 -2.32 18.66
N LEU A 100 5.69 -1.13 19.14
CA LEU A 100 6.84 -0.37 18.64
C LEU A 100 8.18 -1.07 18.94
N LYS A 101 8.31 -1.70 20.11
CA LYS A 101 9.53 -2.43 20.52
C LYS A 101 9.85 -3.58 19.57
N TYR A 102 8.84 -4.41 19.25
CA TYR A 102 9.01 -5.59 18.39
C TYR A 102 8.81 -5.30 16.90
N SER A 103 8.43 -4.07 16.54
CA SER A 103 8.34 -3.66 15.14
C SER A 103 9.72 -3.45 14.52
N MET A 104 9.81 -3.74 13.23
CA MET A 104 10.94 -3.33 12.41
C MET A 104 11.00 -1.80 12.33
N ARG A 105 12.15 -1.22 12.65
CA ARG A 105 12.42 0.20 12.55
C ARG A 105 12.83 0.54 11.13
N SER A 106 11.87 0.70 10.22
CA SER A 106 12.14 1.15 8.84
C SER A 106 12.83 2.52 8.77
N ASN A 107 12.79 3.28 9.86
CA ASN A 107 13.40 4.60 9.97
C ASN A 107 14.87 4.56 10.38
N HIS A 108 15.36 3.38 10.76
CA HIS A 108 16.74 3.19 11.15
C HIS A 108 17.68 3.38 9.95
N GLU A 109 18.82 4.04 10.14
CA GLU A 109 19.75 4.36 9.04
C GLU A 109 20.30 3.13 8.31
N LEU A 110 20.45 2.02 9.04
CA LEU A 110 20.89 0.73 8.52
C LEU A 110 19.77 -0.17 7.97
N TYR A 111 18.57 0.37 7.76
CA TYR A 111 17.47 -0.37 7.17
C TYR A 111 17.53 -0.32 5.64
N PHE A 112 17.90 -1.45 5.00
CA PHE A 112 18.02 -1.59 3.54
C PHE A 112 17.23 -2.77 2.97
N ASN A 113 16.23 -3.26 3.71
CA ASN A 113 15.53 -4.50 3.35
C ASN A 113 14.45 -4.32 2.28
N GLN A 114 13.90 -3.12 2.11
CA GLN A 114 12.78 -2.84 1.22
C GLN A 114 13.06 -1.60 0.37
N LEU A 115 12.24 -1.39 -0.67
CA LEU A 115 12.29 -0.22 -1.57
C LEU A 115 11.71 1.07 -0.93
N TYR A 116 11.55 1.06 0.39
CA TYR A 116 11.20 2.22 1.20
C TYR A 116 12.03 2.18 2.47
N GLY A 117 12.25 3.32 3.09
CA GLY A 117 12.99 3.46 4.33
C GLY A 117 13.10 4.93 4.71
N ARG A 118 13.35 5.18 6.00
CA ARG A 118 13.25 6.52 6.62
C ARG A 118 11.84 7.11 6.53
N ILE A 119 11.42 7.78 7.60
CA ILE A 119 10.18 8.55 7.60
C ILE A 119 10.54 10.00 7.37
N ASP A 120 9.81 10.65 6.48
CA ASP A 120 9.88 12.10 6.32
C ASP A 120 8.98 12.74 7.39
N PRO A 121 9.50 13.62 8.27
CA PRO A 121 8.71 14.25 9.32
C PRO A 121 7.52 15.05 8.81
N VAL A 122 7.63 15.67 7.62
CA VAL A 122 6.53 16.44 7.02
C VAL A 122 5.40 15.50 6.59
N SER A 123 5.75 14.40 5.94
CA SER A 123 4.81 13.35 5.51
C SER A 123 4.10 12.71 6.70
N LEU A 124 4.80 12.48 7.81
CA LEU A 124 4.20 11.97 9.05
C LEU A 124 3.14 12.91 9.62
N VAL A 125 3.39 14.22 9.63
CA VAL A 125 2.37 15.21 10.05
C VAL A 125 1.17 15.15 9.11
N GLY A 126 1.39 14.92 7.81
CA GLY A 126 0.34 14.63 6.85
C GLY A 126 -0.49 13.39 7.21
N ASP A 127 0.16 12.28 7.58
CA ASP A 127 -0.53 11.06 8.01
C ASP A 127 -1.37 11.29 9.28
N TRP A 128 -0.86 12.05 10.25
CA TRP A 128 -1.62 12.42 11.44
C TRP A 128 -2.82 13.30 11.11
N LEU A 129 -2.65 14.27 10.22
CA LEU A 129 -3.74 15.13 9.74
C LEU A 129 -4.83 14.30 9.05
N VAL A 130 -4.45 13.39 8.13
CA VAL A 130 -5.40 12.52 7.43
C VAL A 130 -6.11 11.58 8.40
N ALA A 131 -5.40 11.02 9.38
CA ALA A 131 -5.98 10.17 10.41
C ALA A 131 -6.98 10.94 11.29
N ALA A 132 -6.67 12.18 11.66
CA ALA A 132 -7.54 13.05 12.45
C ALA A 132 -8.78 13.52 11.66
N ALA A 133 -8.61 13.89 10.39
CA ALA A 133 -9.71 14.31 9.52
C ALA A 133 -10.69 13.15 9.23
N HIS A 134 -10.17 11.92 9.15
CA HIS A 134 -10.95 10.68 8.99
C HIS A 134 -12.00 10.73 7.85
N GLN A 135 -11.64 11.33 6.72
CA GLN A 135 -12.54 11.50 5.57
C GLN A 135 -12.41 10.36 4.55
N ASN A 136 -13.47 10.13 3.80
CA ASN A 136 -13.47 9.26 2.63
C ASN A 136 -13.50 10.10 1.35
N VAL A 137 -12.48 9.96 0.51
CA VAL A 137 -12.24 10.75 -0.72
C VAL A 137 -13.05 10.19 -1.90
N HIS A 138 -14.37 10.10 -1.75
CA HIS A 138 -15.28 9.55 -2.78
C HIS A 138 -16.19 10.58 -3.43
N THR A 139 -16.44 11.71 -2.76
CA THR A 139 -17.23 12.85 -3.26
C THR A 139 -16.68 14.17 -2.74
N PHE A 140 -16.88 15.25 -3.49
CA PHE A 140 -16.41 16.59 -3.10
C PHE A 140 -17.00 17.04 -1.76
N GLU A 141 -18.27 16.74 -1.50
CA GLU A 141 -18.93 17.08 -0.23
C GLU A 141 -18.27 16.39 0.97
N ALA A 142 -17.85 15.12 0.83
CA ALA A 142 -17.26 14.35 1.91
C ALA A 142 -15.80 14.72 2.21
N ALA A 143 -15.03 15.17 1.21
CA ALA A 143 -13.60 15.44 1.35
C ALA A 143 -13.11 16.59 0.43
N PRO A 144 -13.64 17.82 0.58
CA PRO A 144 -13.44 18.90 -0.39
C PRO A 144 -11.96 19.29 -0.55
N VAL A 145 -11.23 19.42 0.57
CA VAL A 145 -9.81 19.78 0.55
C VAL A 145 -8.96 18.65 -0.03
N MET A 146 -9.23 17.40 0.36
CA MET A 146 -8.45 16.25 -0.10
C MET A 146 -8.59 16.03 -1.62
N ILE A 147 -9.78 16.26 -2.19
CA ILE A 147 -10.00 16.16 -3.64
C ILE A 147 -9.24 17.24 -4.41
N VAL A 148 -9.22 18.47 -3.92
CA VAL A 148 -8.43 19.55 -4.54
C VAL A 148 -6.94 19.21 -4.51
N VAL A 149 -6.44 18.76 -3.35
CA VAL A 149 -5.03 18.35 -3.20
C VAL A 149 -4.68 17.19 -4.14
N GLU A 150 -5.52 16.16 -4.23
CA GLU A 150 -5.31 15.03 -5.14
C GLU A 150 -5.27 15.49 -6.60
N THR A 151 -6.18 16.36 -7.01
CA THR A 151 -6.25 16.92 -8.37
C THR A 151 -4.96 17.66 -8.73
N GLU A 152 -4.49 18.56 -7.86
CA GLU A 152 -3.25 19.31 -8.07
C GLU A 152 -2.02 18.41 -8.06
N MET A 153 -2.01 17.37 -7.22
CA MET A 153 -0.92 16.39 -7.18
C MET A 153 -0.85 15.56 -8.48
N VAL A 154 -1.99 15.09 -9.00
CA VAL A 154 -2.05 14.39 -10.28
C VAL A 154 -1.58 15.30 -11.41
N ALA A 155 -2.03 16.56 -11.44
CA ALA A 155 -1.57 17.54 -12.43
C ALA A 155 -0.06 17.77 -12.36
N LYS A 156 0.50 17.89 -11.15
CA LYS A 156 1.94 18.05 -10.94
C LYS A 156 2.73 16.83 -11.41
N LEU A 157 2.28 15.61 -11.10
CA LEU A 157 2.93 14.37 -11.53
C LEU A 157 2.87 14.21 -13.05
N ALA A 158 1.74 14.52 -13.68
CA ALA A 158 1.59 14.51 -15.13
C ALA A 158 2.56 15.51 -15.78
N HIS A 159 2.63 16.75 -15.27
CA HIS A 159 3.56 17.75 -15.78
C HIS A 159 5.03 17.31 -15.69
N LEU A 160 5.44 16.67 -14.58
CA LEU A 160 6.80 16.15 -14.44
C LEU A 160 7.08 14.99 -15.40
N TRP A 161 6.14 14.04 -15.52
CA TRP A 161 6.29 12.87 -16.41
C TRP A 161 6.38 13.26 -17.88
N LEU A 162 5.65 14.31 -18.28
CA LEU A 162 5.56 14.79 -19.66
C LEU A 162 6.65 15.82 -20.02
N GLY A 163 7.71 15.92 -19.22
CA GLY A 163 8.86 16.78 -19.51
C GLY A 163 8.56 18.28 -19.40
N GLY A 164 7.62 18.66 -18.53
CA GLY A 164 7.33 20.06 -18.24
C GLY A 164 6.60 20.82 -19.35
N GLN A 165 6.05 20.13 -20.36
CA GLN A 165 5.27 20.74 -21.43
C GLN A 165 3.96 21.36 -20.90
N GLU A 166 3.42 22.35 -21.60
CA GLU A 166 2.07 22.89 -21.32
C GLU A 166 1.07 21.75 -21.28
N GLN A 167 0.20 21.76 -20.27
CA GLN A 167 -0.57 20.58 -19.86
C GLN A 167 -1.38 19.96 -21.01
N PRO A 168 -1.00 18.79 -21.53
CA PRO A 168 -1.96 18.01 -22.30
C PRO A 168 -3.09 17.57 -21.36
N THR A 169 -4.23 17.20 -21.95
CA THR A 169 -5.33 16.58 -21.20
C THR A 169 -4.79 15.39 -20.39
N HIS A 170 -4.92 15.45 -19.08
CA HIS A 170 -4.46 14.41 -18.15
C HIS A 170 -5.61 13.96 -17.26
N ASP A 171 -5.47 12.76 -16.71
CA ASP A 171 -6.39 12.16 -15.75
C ASP A 171 -5.60 11.18 -14.87
N GLY A 172 -6.10 10.88 -13.68
CA GLY A 172 -5.42 10.00 -12.74
C GLY A 172 -6.09 9.95 -11.38
N LEU A 173 -5.72 8.94 -10.60
CA LEU A 173 -6.20 8.73 -9.24
C LEU A 173 -5.14 8.00 -8.42
N PHE A 174 -5.10 8.24 -7.11
CA PHE A 174 -4.23 7.47 -6.22
C PHE A 174 -4.83 6.09 -5.94
N CYS A 175 -4.01 5.05 -6.07
CA CYS A 175 -4.40 3.68 -5.79
C CYS A 175 -3.70 3.17 -4.52
N PRO A 176 -4.28 2.17 -3.82
CA PRO A 176 -3.64 1.51 -2.69
C PRO A 176 -2.48 0.59 -3.15
N GLY A 177 -1.39 1.21 -3.59
CA GLY A 177 -0.16 0.58 -4.04
C GLY A 177 -0.03 0.40 -5.55
N GLY A 178 1.21 0.39 -6.03
CA GLY A 178 1.55 0.31 -7.47
C GLY A 178 1.05 -0.96 -8.18
N SER A 179 0.78 -2.04 -7.42
CA SER A 179 0.14 -3.24 -8.00
C SER A 179 -1.26 -2.97 -8.53
N ILE A 180 -2.03 -2.11 -7.86
CA ILE A 180 -3.37 -1.70 -8.31
C ILE A 180 -3.24 -0.66 -9.43
N CYS A 181 -2.24 0.23 -9.42
CA CYS A 181 -1.96 1.09 -10.56
C CYS A 181 -1.74 0.27 -11.86
N ASN A 182 -0.95 -0.80 -11.78
CA ASN A 182 -0.72 -1.70 -12.91
C ASN A 182 -2.00 -2.47 -13.32
N LEU A 183 -2.88 -2.79 -12.38
CA LEU A 183 -4.19 -3.35 -12.70
C LEU A 183 -5.05 -2.33 -13.47
N TYR A 184 -5.11 -1.08 -13.02
CA TYR A 184 -5.85 -0.01 -13.70
C TYR A 184 -5.28 0.28 -15.09
N SER A 185 -3.95 0.29 -15.26
CA SER A 185 -3.34 0.55 -16.57
C SER A 185 -3.74 -0.53 -17.60
N LEU A 186 -3.71 -1.82 -17.23
CA LEU A 186 -4.19 -2.89 -18.09
C LEU A 186 -5.70 -2.81 -18.32
N LEU A 187 -6.48 -2.46 -17.29
CA LEU A 187 -7.94 -2.32 -17.41
C LEU A 187 -8.31 -1.22 -18.42
N LEU A 188 -7.67 -0.05 -18.32
CA LEU A 188 -7.88 1.07 -19.22
C LEU A 188 -7.43 0.73 -20.65
N ALA A 189 -6.27 0.08 -20.81
CA ALA A 189 -5.81 -0.38 -22.12
C ALA A 189 -6.76 -1.42 -22.73
N LYS A 190 -7.27 -2.35 -21.92
CA LYS A 190 -8.28 -3.34 -22.33
C LYS A 190 -9.56 -2.65 -22.77
N HIS A 191 -10.06 -1.67 -21.99
CA HIS A 191 -11.27 -0.93 -22.33
C HIS A 191 -11.09 -0.12 -23.63
N ARG A 192 -9.91 0.46 -23.86
CA ARG A 192 -9.58 1.17 -25.10
C ARG A 192 -9.55 0.25 -26.32
N ALA A 193 -8.96 -0.94 -26.19
CA ALA A 193 -8.87 -1.90 -27.29
C ALA A 193 -10.19 -2.63 -27.56
N ARG A 194 -10.93 -2.96 -26.49
CA ARG A 194 -12.18 -3.73 -26.50
C ARG A 194 -13.22 -3.10 -25.55
N PRO A 195 -13.87 -1.99 -25.93
CA PRO A 195 -14.82 -1.30 -25.06
C PRO A 195 -16.07 -2.15 -24.77
N ASP A 196 -16.48 -2.95 -25.75
CA ASP A 196 -17.53 -3.97 -25.69
C ASP A 196 -17.26 -5.07 -24.65
N SER A 197 -16.00 -5.28 -24.23
CA SER A 197 -15.66 -6.26 -23.19
C SER A 197 -16.20 -5.91 -21.80
N ARG A 198 -16.64 -4.67 -21.58
CA ARG A 198 -17.33 -4.25 -20.34
C ARG A 198 -18.65 -5.00 -20.17
N ASP A 199 -19.44 -5.08 -21.23
CA ASP A 199 -20.81 -5.58 -21.19
C ASP A 199 -20.87 -7.06 -21.62
N GLU A 200 -20.05 -7.46 -22.60
CA GLU A 200 -20.09 -8.80 -23.20
C GLU A 200 -18.99 -9.74 -22.70
N GLY A 201 -18.02 -9.23 -21.94
CA GLY A 201 -16.82 -9.96 -21.58
C GLY A 201 -15.90 -10.26 -22.78
N LEU A 202 -14.96 -11.20 -22.58
CA LEU A 202 -13.93 -11.55 -23.57
C LEU A 202 -14.21 -12.86 -24.34
N ALA A 203 -15.26 -13.59 -23.96
CA ALA A 203 -15.57 -14.88 -24.56
C ALA A 203 -15.97 -14.74 -26.05
N GLY A 204 -15.46 -15.62 -26.91
CA GLY A 204 -15.74 -15.59 -28.35
C GLY A 204 -15.03 -14.48 -29.13
N LYS A 205 -14.18 -13.68 -28.48
CA LYS A 205 -13.41 -12.59 -29.11
C LYS A 205 -11.96 -13.02 -29.37
N PRO A 206 -11.24 -12.38 -30.31
CA PRO A 206 -9.80 -12.61 -30.47
C PRO A 206 -9.05 -12.41 -29.14
N PRO A 207 -8.11 -13.30 -28.78
CA PRO A 207 -7.37 -13.16 -27.53
C PRO A 207 -6.57 -11.86 -27.49
N LEU A 208 -6.77 -11.08 -26.43
CA LEU A 208 -5.93 -9.91 -26.12
C LEU A 208 -4.58 -10.36 -25.59
N VAL A 209 -3.49 -9.72 -26.03
CA VAL A 209 -2.12 -10.02 -25.57
C VAL A 209 -1.43 -8.76 -25.06
N ALA A 210 -0.90 -8.87 -23.83
CA ALA A 210 -0.09 -7.87 -23.18
C ALA A 210 1.39 -8.31 -23.17
N PHE A 211 2.29 -7.33 -23.16
CA PHE A 211 3.74 -7.56 -23.11
C PHE A 211 4.33 -6.79 -21.94
N CYS A 212 5.33 -7.36 -21.27
CA CYS A 212 6.10 -6.67 -20.23
C CYS A 212 7.50 -7.26 -20.17
N SER A 213 8.45 -6.58 -19.54
CA SER A 213 9.79 -7.14 -19.29
C SER A 213 9.68 -8.46 -18.52
N SER A 214 10.56 -9.43 -18.81
CA SER A 214 10.69 -10.66 -18.01
C SER A 214 11.07 -10.37 -16.56
N GLU A 215 11.73 -9.23 -16.31
CA GLU A 215 12.12 -8.71 -15.00
C GLU A 215 11.12 -7.68 -14.43
N SER A 216 9.96 -7.51 -15.07
CA SER A 216 8.92 -6.60 -14.57
C SER A 216 8.28 -7.11 -13.28
N HIS A 217 7.66 -6.18 -12.54
CA HIS A 217 7.00 -6.53 -11.29
C HIS A 217 5.89 -7.57 -11.49
N TYR A 218 5.83 -8.56 -10.60
CA TYR A 218 4.89 -9.68 -10.69
C TYR A 218 3.41 -9.25 -10.69
N SER A 219 3.08 -8.00 -10.35
CA SER A 219 1.72 -7.46 -10.41
C SER A 219 1.11 -7.52 -11.80
N TYR A 220 1.90 -7.48 -12.88
CA TYR A 220 1.36 -7.65 -14.23
C TYR A 220 0.72 -9.04 -14.41
N LYS A 221 1.34 -10.09 -13.87
CA LYS A 221 0.77 -11.45 -13.84
C LYS A 221 -0.53 -11.49 -13.05
N LYS A 222 -0.58 -10.85 -11.88
CA LYS A 222 -1.81 -10.75 -11.06
C LYS A 222 -2.91 -9.99 -11.81
N ALA A 223 -2.59 -8.89 -12.48
CA ALA A 223 -3.53 -8.11 -13.26
C ALA A 223 -4.09 -8.91 -14.44
N ALA A 224 -3.26 -9.64 -15.17
CA ALA A 224 -3.70 -10.49 -16.28
C ALA A 224 -4.67 -11.60 -15.83
N ILE A 225 -4.46 -12.18 -14.64
CA ILE A 225 -5.38 -13.16 -14.03
C ILE A 225 -6.71 -12.49 -13.69
N VAL A 226 -6.66 -11.39 -12.91
CA VAL A 226 -7.86 -10.70 -12.40
C VAL A 226 -8.74 -10.16 -13.53
N LEU A 227 -8.13 -9.64 -14.61
CA LEU A 227 -8.85 -9.05 -15.74
C LEU A 227 -9.38 -10.07 -16.75
N GLY A 228 -9.13 -11.37 -16.54
CA GLY A 228 -9.57 -12.45 -17.42
C GLY A 228 -8.77 -12.58 -18.72
N ILE A 229 -7.56 -12.00 -18.79
CA ILE A 229 -6.67 -12.09 -19.96
C ILE A 229 -5.97 -13.45 -20.01
N GLY A 230 -5.61 -13.96 -18.83
CA GLY A 230 -4.90 -15.23 -18.65
C GLY A 230 -3.38 -15.09 -18.85
N LEU A 231 -2.62 -15.88 -18.09
CA LEU A 231 -1.15 -15.78 -18.08
C LEU A 231 -0.50 -16.13 -19.43
N ASN A 232 -1.10 -17.03 -20.21
CA ASN A 232 -0.62 -17.39 -21.54
C ASN A 232 -0.68 -16.24 -22.56
N ASN A 233 -1.37 -15.14 -22.21
CA ASN A 233 -1.49 -13.93 -23.01
C ASN A 233 -0.78 -12.73 -22.37
N LEU A 234 0.04 -12.94 -21.34
CA LEU A 234 1.00 -11.97 -20.84
C LEU A 234 2.41 -12.45 -21.21
N VAL A 235 2.96 -11.89 -22.28
CA VAL A 235 4.24 -12.31 -22.83
C VAL A 235 5.38 -11.55 -22.16
N GLY A 236 6.29 -12.27 -21.52
CA GLY A 236 7.53 -11.72 -20.97
C GLY A 236 8.55 -11.51 -22.09
N ILE A 237 8.98 -10.26 -22.29
CA ILE A 237 10.01 -9.89 -23.25
C ILE A 237 11.37 -10.02 -22.58
N PRO A 238 12.37 -10.67 -23.22
CA PRO A 238 13.71 -10.76 -22.67
C PRO A 238 14.33 -9.38 -22.46
N VAL A 239 15.28 -9.32 -21.54
CA VAL A 239 16.05 -8.11 -21.24
C VAL A 239 17.40 -8.14 -21.93
N THR A 240 17.91 -6.95 -22.26
CA THR A 240 19.27 -6.74 -22.74
C THR A 240 20.28 -6.88 -21.58
N SER A 241 21.58 -6.75 -21.88
CA SER A 241 22.63 -6.80 -20.85
C SER A 241 22.54 -5.69 -19.80
N SER A 242 21.83 -4.59 -20.07
CA SER A 242 21.56 -3.54 -19.07
C SER A 242 20.41 -3.89 -18.12
N GLY A 243 19.70 -5.00 -18.36
CA GLY A 243 18.52 -5.41 -17.59
C GLY A 243 17.22 -4.75 -18.03
N GLY A 244 17.24 -3.84 -19.01
CA GLY A 244 16.05 -3.27 -19.63
C GLY A 244 15.50 -4.16 -20.75
N LEU A 245 14.19 -4.09 -20.97
CA LEU A 245 13.44 -4.77 -22.04
C LEU A 245 14.10 -4.59 -23.42
N ASP A 246 14.22 -5.67 -24.17
CA ASP A 246 14.74 -5.66 -25.55
C ASP A 246 13.66 -5.22 -26.57
N PRO A 247 13.80 -4.04 -27.22
CA PRO A 247 12.83 -3.54 -28.18
C PRO A 247 12.70 -4.39 -29.44
N GLU A 248 13.77 -5.04 -29.89
CA GLU A 248 13.73 -5.88 -31.09
C GLU A 248 12.99 -7.18 -30.78
N ALA A 249 13.24 -7.78 -29.62
CA ALA A 249 12.46 -8.93 -29.15
C ALA A 249 10.97 -8.60 -28.98
N LEU A 250 10.64 -7.40 -28.48
CA LEU A 250 9.25 -6.91 -28.40
C LEU A 250 8.60 -6.81 -29.78
N LYS A 251 9.30 -6.24 -30.78
CA LYS A 251 8.78 -6.14 -32.16
C LYS A 251 8.45 -7.51 -32.74
N VAL A 252 9.34 -8.49 -32.54
CA VAL A 252 9.13 -9.87 -32.98
C VAL A 252 7.90 -10.48 -32.28
N ALA A 253 7.82 -10.38 -30.96
CA ALA A 253 6.72 -10.95 -30.18
C ALA A 253 5.35 -10.34 -30.56
N ILE A 254 5.30 -9.04 -30.86
CA ILE A 254 4.09 -8.37 -31.37
C ILE A 254 3.69 -8.93 -32.74
N ALA A 255 4.65 -9.13 -33.65
CA ALA A 255 4.39 -9.68 -34.98
C ALA A 255 3.87 -11.11 -34.91
N GLU A 256 4.47 -11.95 -34.07
CA GLU A 256 4.04 -13.34 -33.83
C GLU A 256 2.63 -13.42 -33.23
N ALA A 257 2.31 -12.55 -32.25
CA ALA A 257 0.97 -12.50 -31.68
C ALA A 257 -0.10 -12.15 -32.73
N LYS A 258 0.19 -11.17 -33.61
CA LYS A 258 -0.70 -10.80 -34.72
C LYS A 258 -0.86 -11.95 -35.73
N ALA A 259 0.23 -12.62 -36.09
CA ALA A 259 0.21 -13.77 -37.01
C ALA A 259 -0.61 -14.94 -36.44
N ALA A 260 -0.64 -15.10 -35.12
CA ALA A 260 -1.45 -16.08 -34.41
C ALA A 260 -2.94 -15.67 -34.23
N GLY A 261 -3.39 -14.58 -34.86
CA GLY A 261 -4.77 -14.10 -34.75
C GLY A 261 -5.11 -13.47 -33.39
N LYS A 262 -4.10 -13.11 -32.60
CA LYS A 262 -4.26 -12.41 -31.32
C LYS A 262 -4.14 -10.90 -31.53
N GLU A 263 -4.62 -10.15 -30.54
CA GLU A 263 -4.63 -8.67 -30.57
C GLU A 263 -3.69 -8.10 -29.49
N PRO A 264 -2.49 -7.64 -29.88
CA PRO A 264 -1.63 -6.83 -29.02
C PRO A 264 -2.34 -5.56 -28.56
N PHE A 265 -2.42 -5.32 -27.25
CA PHE A 265 -3.12 -4.14 -26.72
C PHE A 265 -2.36 -3.35 -25.66
N PHE A 266 -1.30 -3.91 -25.07
CA PHE A 266 -0.61 -3.28 -23.95
C PHE A 266 0.88 -3.66 -23.91
N VAL A 267 1.74 -2.69 -23.60
CA VAL A 267 3.15 -2.88 -23.26
C VAL A 267 3.42 -2.20 -21.92
N GLY A 268 3.82 -2.98 -20.92
CA GLY A 268 4.24 -2.50 -19.61
C GLY A 268 5.75 -2.32 -19.56
N ALA A 269 6.22 -1.12 -19.86
CA ALA A 269 7.61 -0.72 -19.67
C ALA A 269 7.88 -0.36 -18.20
N THR A 270 9.09 -0.66 -17.72
CA THR A 270 9.51 -0.51 -16.33
C THR A 270 10.61 0.55 -16.22
N ALA A 271 10.32 1.63 -15.49
CA ALA A 271 11.30 2.64 -15.11
C ALA A 271 11.86 2.33 -13.71
N GLY A 272 12.86 1.46 -13.63
CA GLY A 272 13.43 0.99 -12.35
C GLY A 272 12.87 -0.36 -11.92
N THR A 273 13.50 -1.46 -12.34
CA THR A 273 13.17 -2.82 -11.88
C THR A 273 13.47 -2.99 -10.38
N THR A 274 12.73 -3.85 -9.68
CA THR A 274 12.82 -3.98 -8.22
C THR A 274 14.16 -4.52 -7.72
N VAL A 275 14.87 -5.33 -8.52
CA VAL A 275 16.09 -6.02 -8.07
C VAL A 275 17.33 -5.20 -8.41
N ILE A 276 17.51 -4.83 -9.68
CA ILE A 276 18.74 -4.20 -10.16
C ILE A 276 18.57 -2.72 -10.52
N GLY A 277 17.36 -2.16 -10.40
CA GLY A 277 17.10 -0.76 -10.75
C GLY A 277 17.24 -0.44 -12.24
N ALA A 278 17.17 -1.44 -13.13
CA ALA A 278 17.27 -1.25 -14.57
C ALA A 278 16.07 -0.47 -15.13
N TYR A 279 16.29 0.23 -16.24
CA TYR A 279 15.27 1.00 -16.95
C TYR A 279 15.07 0.42 -18.34
N ASP A 280 13.82 0.18 -18.70
CA ASP A 280 13.45 -0.12 -20.08
C ASP A 280 13.67 1.13 -20.97
N PRO A 281 13.99 0.96 -22.26
CA PRO A 281 14.12 2.08 -23.18
C PRO A 281 12.74 2.66 -23.53
N PHE A 282 12.54 3.96 -23.24
CA PHE A 282 11.28 4.68 -23.51
C PHE A 282 11.28 5.50 -24.81
N CYS A 283 12.45 5.65 -25.45
CA CYS A 283 12.67 6.46 -26.65
C CYS A 283 13.05 5.59 -27.86
#